data_AF-A0AAW9NRH9-F1
#
_entry.id   AF-A0AAW9NRH9-F1
#
_cell.length_a   1.000
_cell.length_b   1.000
_cell.length_c   1.000
_cell.angle_alpha   90.00
_cell.angle_beta   90.00
_cell.angle_gamma   90.00
#
_symmetry.space_group_name_H-M   'P 1'
#
loop_
_entity.id
_entity.type
_entity.pdbx_description
1 polymer ?
#
loop_
_entity_poly.entity_id
_entity_poly.type
_entity_poly.pdbx_seq_one_letter_code
_entity_poly.pdbx_strand_id
1 'polypeptide(L)'
;MQAVKAESVSKVEGWYGTTEDIFGDIMFPTLDKKIEKEYGRNLSWEWQRIVGISYNKNHSYDVDMKIQVSSERNEQLDYVEDQFKLRISPSCDSEKLNQLKCNHGFKIEILDYKHLSQ
;
A
#
# COMPACT_ATOMS: atom_id res chain seq x y z
N MET A 1 52.16 -0.60 21.03
CA MET A 1 51.07 -0.13 20.16
C MET A 1 50.38 -1.36 19.59
N GLN A 2 49.14 -1.66 20.02
CA GLN A 2 48.34 -2.74 19.45
C GLN A 2 47.51 -2.16 18.31
N ALA A 3 47.77 -2.62 17.08
CA ALA A 3 46.92 -2.29 15.93
C ALA A 3 45.68 -3.18 15.98
N VAL A 4 44.54 -2.60 16.33
CA VAL A 4 43.23 -3.27 16.22
C VAL A 4 42.82 -3.21 14.76
N LYS A 5 42.78 -4.37 14.09
CA LYS A 5 42.11 -4.49 12.78
C LYS A 5 40.61 -4.36 13.02
N ALA A 6 40.04 -3.23 12.61
CA ALA A 6 38.60 -3.09 12.53
C ALA A 6 38.09 -4.00 11.39
N GLU A 7 37.22 -4.95 11.72
CA GLU A 7 36.50 -5.73 10.72
C GLU A 7 35.62 -4.79 9.90
N SER A 8 35.75 -4.86 8.57
CA SER A 8 34.90 -4.11 7.65
C SER A 8 33.52 -4.75 7.63
N VAL A 9 32.60 -4.25 8.46
CA VAL A 9 31.18 -4.51 8.30
C VAL A 9 30.77 -3.94 6.95
N SER A 10 30.33 -4.78 6.01
CA SER A 10 29.71 -4.29 4.77
C SER A 10 28.52 -3.43 5.17
N LYS A 11 28.61 -2.12 4.95
CA LYS A 11 27.43 -1.24 5.02
C LYS A 11 26.48 -1.78 3.95
N VAL A 12 25.49 -2.55 4.38
CA VAL A 12 24.27 -2.70 3.59
C VAL A 12 23.76 -1.28 3.46
N GLU A 13 23.79 -0.73 2.25
CA GLU A 13 23.17 0.55 1.97
C GLU A 13 21.68 0.38 2.31
N GLY A 14 21.29 0.87 3.48
CA GLY A 14 19.91 0.80 3.92
C GLY A 14 19.06 1.56 2.91
N TRP A 15 18.07 0.88 2.33
CA TRP A 15 17.09 1.55 1.48
C TRP A 15 16.35 2.60 2.31
N TYR A 16 16.35 3.85 1.85
CA TYR A 16 15.58 4.92 2.45
C TYR A 16 14.17 4.88 1.85
N GLY A 17 13.29 4.07 2.45
CA GLY A 17 11.86 4.04 2.13
C GLY A 17 11.11 5.17 2.84
N THR A 18 10.16 5.78 2.15
CA THR A 18 9.20 6.73 2.71
C THR A 18 8.04 6.00 3.39
N THR A 19 7.20 6.72 4.14
CA THR A 19 6.00 6.12 4.74
C THR A 19 5.04 5.65 3.66
N GLU A 20 4.96 6.40 2.57
CA GLU A 20 4.16 6.12 1.40
C GLU A 20 4.63 4.84 0.70
N ASP A 21 5.95 4.61 0.59
CA ASP A 21 6.48 3.36 0.01
C ASP A 21 6.02 2.12 0.80
N ILE A 22 6.00 2.22 2.14
CA ILE A 22 5.49 1.15 3.01
C ILE A 22 3.99 0.91 2.75
N PHE A 23 3.20 1.97 2.59
CA PHE A 23 1.79 1.85 2.21
C PHE A 23 1.63 1.17 0.85
N GLY A 24 2.49 1.51 -0.12
CA GLY A 24 2.52 0.87 -1.43
C GLY A 24 2.69 -0.64 -1.35
N ASP A 25 3.73 -1.08 -0.63
CA ASP A 25 4.02 -2.51 -0.41
C ASP A 25 2.84 -3.28 0.20
N ILE A 26 2.07 -2.63 1.07
CA ILE A 26 0.93 -3.23 1.76
C ILE A 26 -0.33 -3.28 0.87
N MET A 27 -0.60 -2.20 0.12
CA MET A 27 -1.90 -1.99 -0.53
C MET A 27 -1.92 -2.39 -2.01
N PHE A 28 -0.82 -2.17 -2.74
CA PHE A 28 -0.77 -2.31 -4.20
C PHE A 28 -1.18 -3.71 -4.69
N PRO A 29 -0.76 -4.83 -4.07
CA PRO A 29 -1.18 -6.16 -4.53
C PRO A 29 -2.70 -6.37 -4.50
N THR A 30 -3.41 -5.74 -3.57
CA THR A 30 -4.88 -5.79 -3.48
C THR A 30 -5.52 -4.90 -4.55
N LEU A 31 -4.95 -3.72 -4.78
CA LEU A 31 -5.42 -2.78 -5.79
C LEU A 31 -5.21 -3.31 -7.20
N ASP A 32 -4.03 -3.87 -7.50
CA ASP A 32 -3.71 -4.50 -8.80
C ASP A 32 -4.79 -5.49 -9.21
N LYS A 33 -5.13 -6.43 -8.31
CA LYS A 33 -6.17 -7.44 -8.57
C LYS A 33 -7.53 -6.83 -8.84
N LYS A 34 -7.85 -5.74 -8.14
CA LYS A 34 -9.14 -5.06 -8.30
C LYS A 34 -9.18 -4.25 -9.60
N ILE A 35 -8.11 -3.53 -9.94
CA ILE A 35 -8.00 -2.75 -11.17
C ILE A 35 -7.99 -3.68 -12.40
N GLU A 36 -7.25 -4.80 -12.35
CA GLU A 36 -7.27 -5.81 -13.41
C GLU A 36 -8.68 -6.37 -13.62
N LYS A 37 -9.45 -6.55 -12.54
CA LYS A 37 -10.84 -7.02 -12.63
C LYS A 37 -11.78 -5.99 -13.24
N GLU A 38 -11.62 -4.70 -12.90
CA GLU A 38 -12.54 -3.66 -13.36
C GLU A 38 -12.23 -3.17 -14.78
N TYR A 39 -10.96 -3.05 -15.13
CA TYR A 39 -10.54 -2.46 -16.39
C TYR A 39 -9.95 -3.47 -17.38
N GLY A 40 -9.58 -4.66 -16.92
CA GLY A 40 -8.92 -5.68 -17.74
C GLY A 40 -7.41 -5.72 -17.56
N ARG A 41 -6.78 -6.64 -18.30
CA ARG A 41 -5.32 -6.86 -18.25
C ARG A 41 -4.58 -5.82 -19.10
N ASN A 42 -3.33 -5.56 -18.73
CA ASN A 42 -2.37 -4.69 -19.44
C ASN A 42 -2.61 -3.17 -19.31
N LEU A 43 -3.42 -2.74 -18.35
CA LEU A 43 -3.56 -1.33 -18.04
C LEU A 43 -2.61 -0.92 -16.92
N SER A 44 -1.98 0.23 -17.11
CA SER A 44 -1.19 0.88 -16.07
C SER A 44 -2.08 1.68 -15.14
N TRP A 45 -1.69 1.76 -13.88
CA TRP A 45 -2.29 2.69 -12.95
C TRP A 45 -1.20 3.28 -12.06
N GLU A 46 -1.44 4.50 -11.59
CA GLU A 46 -0.54 5.24 -10.73
C GLU A 46 -1.29 5.71 -9.49
N TRP A 47 -0.71 5.47 -8.32
CA TRP A 47 -1.20 6.13 -7.12
C TRP A 47 -1.04 7.65 -7.24
N GLN A 48 -1.97 8.41 -6.66
CA GLN A 48 -1.89 9.86 -6.67
C GLN A 48 -1.57 10.38 -5.27
N ARG A 49 -2.43 10.03 -4.31
CA ARG A 49 -2.26 10.43 -2.91
C ARG A 49 -3.16 9.64 -1.97
N ILE A 50 -2.76 9.61 -0.71
CA ILE A 50 -3.65 9.28 0.40
C ILE A 50 -4.48 10.53 0.73
N VAL A 51 -5.81 10.39 0.69
CA VAL A 51 -6.77 11.46 1.02
C VAL A 51 -6.94 11.56 2.53
N GLY A 52 -6.92 10.42 3.23
CA GLY A 52 -7.05 10.39 4.68
C GLY A 52 -6.75 9.03 5.26
N ILE A 53 -6.38 9.02 6.54
CA ILE A 53 -6.13 7.81 7.33
C ILE A 53 -6.93 7.94 8.63
N SER A 54 -7.71 6.93 8.95
CA SER A 54 -8.50 6.88 10.19
C SER A 54 -8.16 5.61 10.97
N TYR A 55 -7.89 5.76 12.26
CA TYR A 55 -7.64 4.63 13.15
C TYR A 55 -8.95 4.12 13.76
N ASN A 56 -9.11 2.81 13.80
CA ASN A 56 -10.25 2.13 14.40
C ASN A 56 -9.88 1.50 15.75
N LYS A 57 -10.85 1.36 16.66
CA LYS A 57 -10.65 0.79 18.00
C LYS A 57 -10.10 -0.65 18.00
N ASN A 58 -10.33 -1.41 16.92
CA ASN A 58 -9.84 -2.77 16.76
C ASN A 58 -8.42 -2.85 16.16
N HIS A 59 -7.62 -1.78 16.28
CA HIS A 59 -6.27 -1.67 15.74
C HIS A 59 -6.15 -1.77 14.21
N SER A 60 -7.26 -1.56 13.48
CA SER A 60 -7.23 -1.42 12.03
C SER A 60 -7.17 0.05 11.59
N TYR A 61 -6.74 0.29 10.37
CA TYR A 61 -6.68 1.61 9.76
C TYR A 61 -7.55 1.62 8.50
N ASP A 62 -8.44 2.59 8.40
CA ASP A 62 -9.14 2.90 7.16
C ASP A 62 -8.28 3.92 6.39
N VAL A 63 -7.84 3.55 5.20
CA VAL A 63 -7.04 4.40 4.31
C VAL A 63 -7.89 4.75 3.10
N ASP A 64 -8.10 6.04 2.89
CA ASP A 64 -8.74 6.58 1.70
C ASP A 64 -7.66 7.09 0.74
N MET A 65 -7.69 6.61 -0.50
CA MET A 65 -6.65 6.90 -1.49
C MET A 65 -7.23 7.13 -2.88
N LYS A 66 -6.56 8.00 -3.63
CA LYS A 66 -6.84 8.25 -5.04
C LYS A 66 -5.77 7.62 -5.92
N ILE A 67 -6.20 7.10 -7.05
CA ILE A 67 -5.36 6.58 -8.12
C ILE A 67 -5.79 7.15 -9.47
N GLN A 68 -4.92 7.02 -10.46
CA GLN A 68 -5.24 7.21 -11.87
C GLN A 68 -5.03 5.90 -12.61
N VAL A 69 -5.97 5.53 -13.46
CA VAL A 69 -5.86 4.35 -14.33
C VAL A 69 -5.80 4.83 -15.77
N SER A 70 -4.84 4.33 -16.55
CA SER A 70 -4.76 4.60 -17.98
C SER A 70 -6.00 4.01 -18.67
N SER A 71 -6.74 4.81 -19.44
CA SER A 71 -7.89 4.32 -20.21
C SER A 71 -7.46 3.93 -21.62
N GLU A 72 -7.80 2.72 -22.06
CA GLU A 72 -7.66 2.29 -23.46
C GLU A 72 -8.72 2.94 -24.40
N ARG A 73 -9.55 3.87 -23.91
CA ARG A 73 -10.58 4.53 -24.73
C ARG A 73 -9.98 5.59 -25.66
N ASN A 74 -9.29 5.13 -26.69
CA ASN A 74 -9.27 5.64 -28.06
C ASN A 74 -9.09 7.15 -28.35
N GLU A 75 -8.53 7.97 -27.47
CA GLU A 75 -7.94 9.27 -27.84
C GLU A 75 -7.01 9.79 -26.71
N GLN A 76 -6.11 10.71 -27.04
CA GLN A 76 -4.97 11.23 -26.25
C GLN A 76 -5.04 11.02 -24.71
N LEU A 77 -4.31 10.01 -24.20
CA LEU A 77 -3.96 9.83 -22.77
C LEU A 77 -5.04 10.28 -21.76
N ASP A 78 -6.27 9.80 -21.94
CA ASP A 78 -7.30 10.00 -20.92
C ASP A 78 -7.02 9.08 -19.72
N TYR A 79 -6.74 9.69 -18.58
CA TYR A 79 -6.69 9.00 -17.29
C TYR A 79 -8.03 9.14 -16.61
N VAL A 80 -8.52 8.05 -16.02
CA VAL A 80 -9.67 8.10 -15.11
C VAL A 80 -9.17 8.14 -13.67
N GLU A 81 -9.75 9.01 -12.86
CA GLU A 81 -9.49 9.01 -11.42
C GLU A 81 -10.41 8.01 -10.74
N ASP A 82 -9.82 7.21 -9.86
CA ASP A 82 -10.54 6.30 -8.99
C ASP A 82 -10.19 6.59 -7.53
N GLN A 83 -11.13 6.28 -6.64
CA GLN A 83 -10.94 6.39 -5.20
C GLN A 83 -11.25 5.07 -4.51
N PHE A 84 -10.33 4.65 -3.66
CA PHE A 84 -10.43 3.44 -2.85
C PHE A 84 -10.48 3.80 -1.38
N LYS A 85 -11.37 3.15 -0.65
CA LYS A 85 -11.28 3.07 0.80
C LYS A 85 -10.92 1.66 1.20
N LEU A 86 -9.75 1.50 1.79
CA LEU A 86 -9.20 0.23 2.25
C LEU A 86 -9.24 0.14 3.76
N ARG A 87 -9.40 -1.07 4.31
CA ARG A 87 -9.14 -1.38 5.70
C ARG A 87 -7.91 -2.27 5.82
N ILE A 88 -6.91 -1.78 6.54
CA ILE A 88 -5.67 -2.49 6.85
C ILE A 88 -5.76 -2.94 8.30
N SER A 89 -5.76 -4.25 8.53
CA SER A 89 -5.80 -4.81 9.89
C SER A 89 -4.56 -5.68 10.12
N PRO A 90 -3.99 -5.69 11.33
CA PRO A 90 -3.01 -6.71 11.68
C PRO A 90 -3.67 -8.10 11.52
N SER A 91 -2.93 -9.08 11.01
CA SER A 91 -3.44 -10.46 10.88
C SER A 91 -3.58 -11.21 12.22
N CYS A 92 -3.30 -10.54 13.34
CA CYS A 92 -3.24 -11.14 14.67
C CYS A 92 -4.45 -10.70 15.52
N ASP A 93 -4.93 -11.60 16.37
CA ASP A 93 -5.93 -11.25 17.39
C ASP A 93 -5.35 -10.25 18.39
N SER A 94 -5.93 -9.05 18.39
CA SER A 94 -5.44 -7.89 19.14
C SER A 94 -5.31 -8.12 20.67
N GLU A 95 -6.05 -9.08 21.23
CA GLU A 95 -6.00 -9.43 22.66
C GLU A 95 -4.65 -10.04 23.10
N LYS A 96 -3.78 -10.42 22.16
CA LYS A 96 -2.46 -11.02 22.46
C LYS A 96 -1.26 -10.21 21.92
N LEU A 97 -1.48 -8.97 21.48
CA LEU A 97 -0.45 -8.13 20.83
C LEU A 97 0.85 -7.97 21.66
N ASN A 98 0.76 -8.03 22.99
CA ASN A 98 1.93 -7.89 23.86
C ASN A 98 2.75 -9.18 24.04
N GLN A 99 2.33 -10.33 23.49
CA GLN A 99 2.94 -11.64 23.79
C GLN A 99 3.28 -12.51 22.58
N LEU A 100 2.91 -12.12 21.36
CA LEU A 100 3.14 -12.94 20.16
C LEU A 100 3.93 -12.18 19.09
N LYS A 101 4.96 -12.85 18.57
CA LYS A 101 5.51 -12.57 17.24
C LYS A 101 4.33 -12.58 16.27
N CYS A 102 3.93 -11.41 15.80
CA CYS A 102 2.87 -11.29 14.82
C CYS A 102 3.25 -12.12 13.58
N ASN A 103 2.30 -12.86 13.00
CA ASN A 103 2.47 -13.25 11.61
C ASN A 103 2.52 -11.94 10.83
N HIS A 104 3.62 -11.65 10.13
CA HIS A 104 3.93 -10.34 9.53
C HIS A 104 3.05 -10.00 8.30
N GLY A 105 1.80 -10.48 8.26
CA GLY A 105 0.84 -10.15 7.23
C GLY A 105 -0.16 -9.11 7.71
N PHE A 106 -0.55 -8.21 6.80
CA PHE A 106 -1.73 -7.37 6.95
C PHE A 106 -2.91 -8.01 6.22
N LYS A 107 -4.09 -7.97 6.86
CA LYS A 107 -5.34 -8.24 6.16
C LYS A 107 -5.81 -6.93 5.52
N ILE A 108 -6.03 -6.96 4.21
CA ILE A 108 -6.50 -5.80 3.43
C ILE A 108 -7.91 -6.09 2.92
N GLU A 109 -8.84 -5.18 3.19
CA GLU A 109 -10.22 -5.25 2.70
C GLU A 109 -10.57 -3.97 1.94
N ILE A 110 -11.25 -4.09 0.81
CA ILE A 110 -11.80 -2.93 0.10
C ILE A 110 -13.16 -2.62 0.72
N LEU A 111 -13.26 -1.50 1.44
CA LEU A 111 -14.50 -1.03 2.07
C LEU A 111 -15.40 -0.27 1.10
N ASP A 112 -14.79 0.50 0.20
CA ASP A 112 -15.49 1.32 -0.79
C ASP A 112 -14.61 1.51 -2.03
N TYR A 113 -15.25 1.67 -3.19
CA TYR A 113 -14.59 1.88 -4.47
C TYR A 113 -15.48 2.74 -5.38
N LYS A 114 -14.91 3.82 -5.93
CA LYS A 114 -15.65 4.78 -6.75
C LYS A 114 -14.82 5.22 -7.94
N HIS A 115 -15.46 5.27 -9.11
CA HIS A 115 -14.97 6.06 -10.23
C HIS A 115 -15.25 7.54 -9.94
N LEU A 116 -14.20 8.34 -9.93
CA LEU A 116 -14.31 9.79 -9.86
C LEU A 116 -14.39 10.30 -11.29
N SER A 117 -15.60 10.33 -11.83
CA SER A 117 -15.87 11.00 -13.10
C SER A 117 -15.39 12.46 -13.02
N GLN A 118 -14.75 12.93 -14.10
CA GLN A 118 -14.55 14.37 -14.34
C GLN A 118 -15.90 15.08 -14.51
#